data_AF-A0A836QIS5-F1
#
_entry.id   AF-A0A836QIS5-F1
#
_cell.length_a   1.000
_cell.length_b   1.000
_cell.length_c   1.000
_cell.angle_alpha   90.00
_cell.angle_beta   90.00
_cell.angle_gamma   90.00
#
_symmetry.space_group_name_H-M   'P 1'
#
loop_
_entity.id
_entity.type
_entity.pdbx_description
1 polymer ?
#
loop_
_entity_poly.entity_id
_entity_poly.type
_entity_poly.pdbx_seq_one_letter_code
_entity_poly.pdbx_strand_id
1 'polypeptide(L)'
;ELLHADVAADGVAVEFSHVEAVVEILRRQSHKLGCLTGCLSVQLMSDRLTFRGRMSASELDREVRIPGRTEAPERGIILQSRLLPATAFARVRPLLGGWRVAFDANAAEGLRLRNHRPGDRVQPLGMTGHKKVSDLLVDAKRPRIDRGEVVVLARGREVAWVAGICLADGFKVRSRSEHMVYMELSRVFCD
;
A
#
# COMPACT_ATOMS: atom_id res chain seq x y z
N GLU A 1 -3.37 19.25 20.79
CA GLU A 1 -2.51 18.23 21.43
C GLU A 1 -1.33 17.92 20.54
N LEU A 2 -0.15 17.80 21.14
CA LEU A 2 1.14 17.62 20.49
C LEU A 2 1.18 16.29 19.73
N LEU A 3 1.20 16.35 18.40
CA LEU A 3 1.54 15.21 17.55
C LEU A 3 3.06 15.10 17.48
N HIS A 4 3.62 14.25 18.34
CA HIS A 4 4.89 13.59 18.05
C HIS A 4 4.69 12.73 16.81
N ALA A 5 5.40 13.07 15.74
CA ALA A 5 5.75 12.14 14.69
C ALA A 5 7.28 12.15 14.65
N ASP A 6 7.90 11.03 15.00
CA ASP A 6 9.33 10.81 14.81
C ASP A 6 9.62 10.91 13.32
N VAL A 7 10.09 12.10 12.94
CA VAL A 7 10.61 12.39 11.61
C VAL A 7 12.08 11.97 11.65
N ALA A 8 12.34 10.70 11.37
CA ALA A 8 13.60 10.33 10.73
C ALA A 8 13.53 10.85 9.27
N ALA A 9 13.59 12.17 9.10
CA ALA A 9 13.97 12.76 7.83
C ALA A 9 15.49 12.84 7.87
N ASP A 10 16.14 12.00 7.09
CA ASP A 10 17.52 12.22 6.70
C ASP A 10 17.66 13.66 6.16
N GLY A 11 18.24 14.54 6.97
CA GLY A 11 19.00 15.71 6.54
C GLY A 11 18.26 16.94 5.98
N VAL A 12 16.93 17.04 6.00
CA VAL A 12 16.27 18.28 5.53
C VAL A 12 16.18 19.29 6.68
N ALA A 13 17.04 20.30 6.66
CA ALA A 13 16.98 21.42 7.60
C ALA A 13 15.65 22.19 7.44
N VAL A 14 14.90 22.33 8.54
CA VAL A 14 13.64 23.08 8.55
C VAL A 14 13.93 24.58 8.63
N GLU A 15 13.91 25.24 7.48
CA GLU A 15 13.98 26.70 7.34
C GLU A 15 12.63 27.43 7.58
N PHE A 16 12.69 28.73 7.85
CA PHE A 16 11.51 29.60 8.05
C PHE A 16 10.55 29.62 6.85
N SER A 17 11.08 29.49 5.63
CA SER A 17 10.31 29.35 4.39
C SER A 17 9.32 28.18 4.41
N HIS A 18 9.67 27.07 5.08
CA HIS A 18 8.76 25.93 5.26
C HIS A 18 7.57 26.30 6.16
N VAL A 19 7.82 27.07 7.22
CA VAL A 19 6.77 27.50 8.16
C VAL A 19 5.77 28.40 7.47
N GLU A 20 6.24 29.39 6.70
CA GLU A 20 5.36 30.32 5.97
C GLU A 20 4.46 29.59 4.97
N ALA A 21 5.03 28.67 4.19
CA ALA A 21 4.27 27.88 3.22
C ALA A 21 3.22 26.98 3.88
N VAL A 22 3.54 26.39 5.04
CA VAL A 22 2.56 25.62 5.84
C VAL A 22 1.45 26.52 6.36
N VAL A 23 1.78 27.68 6.92
CA VAL A 23 0.80 28.66 7.40
C VAL A 23 -0.12 29.11 6.27
N GLU A 24 0.38 29.30 5.05
CA GLU A 24 -0.43 29.64 3.88
C GLU A 24 -1.42 28.53 3.51
N ILE A 25 -0.98 27.26 3.52
CA ILE A 25 -1.86 26.09 3.28
C ILE A 25 -2.99 26.03 4.31
N LEU A 26 -2.66 26.23 5.59
CA LEU A 26 -3.63 26.23 6.69
C LEU A 26 -4.60 27.40 6.59
N ARG A 27 -4.11 28.62 6.30
CA ARG A 27 -4.96 29.80 6.10
C ARG A 27 -5.94 29.61 4.95
N ARG A 28 -5.50 28.99 3.85
CA ARG A 28 -6.32 28.74 2.66
C ARG A 28 -7.20 27.49 2.76
N GLN A 29 -7.06 26.68 3.80
CA GLN A 29 -7.71 25.37 3.91
C GLN A 29 -7.51 24.51 2.64
N SER A 30 -6.30 24.55 2.07
CA SER A 30 -6.02 23.90 0.79
C SER A 30 -5.70 22.42 0.99
N HIS A 31 -6.55 21.53 0.48
CA HIS A 31 -6.32 20.08 0.49
C HIS A 31 -5.43 19.56 -0.64
N LYS A 32 -4.90 20.46 -1.47
CA LYS A 32 -3.99 20.11 -2.57
C LYS A 32 -2.64 19.66 -2.00
N LEU A 33 -1.97 18.79 -2.75
CA LEU A 33 -0.58 18.43 -2.45
C LEU A 33 0.31 19.64 -2.71
N GLY A 34 0.97 20.14 -1.66
CA GLY A 34 1.99 21.18 -1.73
C GLY A 34 3.38 20.57 -1.83
N CYS A 35 4.29 21.29 -2.48
CA CYS A 35 5.71 21.01 -2.47
C CYS A 35 6.41 22.15 -1.74
N LEU A 36 7.24 21.81 -0.76
CA LEU A 36 8.06 22.74 -0.01
C LEU A 36 9.53 22.58 -0.43
N THR A 37 10.38 23.51 -0.01
CA THR A 37 11.83 23.41 -0.16
C THR A 37 12.38 22.11 0.47
N GLY A 38 13.57 21.68 0.04
CA GLY A 38 14.16 20.43 0.55
C GLY A 38 13.44 19.14 0.13
N CYS A 39 12.64 19.19 -0.94
CA CYS A 39 11.84 18.05 -1.43
C CYS A 39 10.81 17.52 -0.41
N LEU A 40 10.32 18.37 0.48
CA LEU A 40 9.28 18.01 1.44
C LEU A 40 7.89 18.23 0.80
N SER A 41 7.10 17.17 0.71
CA SER A 41 5.69 17.26 0.30
C SER A 41 4.81 17.46 1.53
N VAL A 42 3.73 18.22 1.39
CA VAL A 42 2.76 18.48 2.46
C VAL A 42 1.34 18.37 1.94
N GLN A 43 0.44 17.79 2.74
CA GLN A 43 -0.99 17.75 2.42
C GLN A 43 -1.84 17.91 3.67
N LEU A 44 -2.82 18.82 3.62
CA LEU A 44 -3.88 18.93 4.61
C LEU A 44 -5.06 18.02 4.24
N MET A 45 -5.45 17.11 5.13
CA MET A 45 -6.69 16.34 5.01
C MET A 45 -7.53 16.49 6.26
N SER A 46 -8.71 17.09 6.10
CA SER A 46 -9.58 17.48 7.22
C SER A 46 -8.81 18.38 8.20
N ASP A 47 -8.42 17.85 9.35
CA ASP A 47 -7.68 18.50 10.44
C ASP A 47 -6.22 18.04 10.55
N ARG A 48 -5.78 17.07 9.72
CA ARG A 48 -4.44 16.49 9.77
C ARG A 48 -3.54 17.04 8.67
N LEU A 49 -2.38 17.55 9.07
CA LEU A 49 -1.31 17.95 8.16
C LEU A 49 -0.28 16.82 8.06
N THR A 50 -0.11 16.24 6.87
CA THR A 50 0.87 15.17 6.61
C THR A 50 2.07 15.75 5.87
N PHE A 51 3.26 15.54 6.41
CA PHE A 51 4.53 15.87 5.77
C PHE A 51 5.23 14.61 5.29
N ARG A 52 5.98 14.74 4.19
CA ARG A 52 6.75 13.63 3.66
C ARG A 52 7.99 14.09 2.91
N GLY A 53 9.17 13.70 3.38
CA GLY A 53 10.40 13.87 2.61
C GLY A 53 10.29 13.06 1.32
N ARG A 54 10.80 13.58 0.20
CA ARG A 54 10.86 12.85 -1.07
C ARG A 54 11.68 11.60 -0.87
N MET A 55 10.99 10.50 -0.61
CA MET A 55 11.49 9.21 -1.01
C MET A 55 11.64 9.32 -2.53
N SER A 56 12.85 9.10 -3.03
CA SER A 56 13.00 8.63 -4.42
C SER A 56 11.89 7.60 -4.63
N ALA A 57 11.14 7.71 -5.72
CA ALA A 57 10.12 6.72 -6.04
C ALA A 57 10.85 5.40 -6.32
N SER A 58 11.26 4.70 -5.26
CA SER A 58 12.05 3.49 -5.36
C SER A 58 11.16 2.52 -6.10
N GLU A 59 11.58 2.21 -7.32
CA GLU A 59 10.86 1.32 -8.19
C GLU A 59 10.86 -0.05 -7.53
N LEU A 60 9.70 -0.43 -7.00
CA LEU A 60 9.49 -1.73 -6.42
C LEU A 60 8.90 -2.61 -7.50
N ASP A 61 9.61 -3.68 -7.85
CA ASP A 61 9.12 -4.74 -8.72
C ASP A 61 9.87 -6.06 -8.44
N ARG A 62 9.33 -6.86 -7.52
CA ARG A 62 9.94 -8.12 -7.06
C ARG A 62 9.01 -9.29 -7.32
N GLU A 63 9.56 -10.42 -7.75
CA GLU A 63 8.80 -11.67 -7.78
C GLU A 63 8.48 -12.14 -6.35
N VAL A 64 7.22 -12.56 -6.15
CA VAL A 64 6.78 -13.07 -4.85
C VAL A 64 7.27 -14.50 -4.68
N ARG A 65 7.97 -14.78 -3.58
CA ARG A 65 8.37 -16.13 -3.22
C ARG A 65 7.22 -16.82 -2.50
N ILE A 66 6.82 -18.00 -2.96
CA ILE A 66 5.74 -18.81 -2.38
C ILE A 66 6.20 -20.27 -2.28
N PRO A 67 6.25 -20.87 -1.08
CA PRO A 67 6.29 -20.20 0.22
C PRO A 67 7.60 -19.42 0.41
N GLY A 68 7.63 -18.46 1.34
CA GLY A 68 8.87 -17.80 1.71
C GLY A 68 8.71 -16.32 2.05
N ARG A 69 9.84 -15.61 2.01
CA ARG A 69 9.92 -14.18 2.32
C ARG A 69 10.41 -13.42 1.09
N THR A 70 9.67 -12.39 0.69
CA THR A 70 10.08 -11.40 -0.30
C THR A 70 10.40 -10.10 0.42
N GLU A 71 11.65 -9.65 0.34
CA GLU A 71 12.12 -8.44 0.98
C GLU A 71 12.25 -7.31 -0.05
N ALA A 72 11.87 -6.11 0.37
CA ALA A 72 12.02 -4.86 -0.38
C ALA A 72 12.63 -3.78 0.53
N PRO A 73 13.94 -3.85 0.81
CA PRO A 73 14.63 -2.88 1.67
C PRO A 73 14.45 -1.44 1.20
N GLU A 74 14.39 -1.23 -0.13
CA GLU A 74 14.17 0.07 -0.76
C GLU A 74 12.86 0.77 -0.35
N ARG A 75 11.93 0.02 0.25
CA ARG A 75 10.65 0.48 0.77
C ARG A 75 10.41 0.11 2.24
N GLY A 76 11.39 -0.51 2.89
CA GLY A 76 11.26 -1.04 4.25
C GLY A 76 10.10 -2.03 4.37
N ILE A 77 9.91 -2.91 3.37
CA ILE A 77 8.76 -3.84 3.32
C ILE A 77 9.25 -5.29 3.34
N ILE A 78 8.52 -6.14 4.06
CA ILE A 78 8.62 -7.60 3.96
C ILE A 78 7.25 -8.15 3.61
N LEU A 79 7.20 -9.06 2.65
CA LEU A 79 6.05 -9.92 2.39
C LEU A 79 6.41 -11.35 2.81
N GLN A 80 5.72 -11.85 3.83
CA GLN A 80 5.80 -13.25 4.24
C GLN A 80 4.67 -14.03 3.60
N SER A 81 4.97 -15.15 2.95
CA SER A 81 3.99 -16.07 2.38
C SER A 81 4.09 -17.46 3.00
N ARG A 82 2.95 -18.14 3.12
CA ARG A 82 2.83 -19.51 3.63
C ARG A 82 1.82 -20.27 2.77
N LEU A 83 2.19 -21.46 2.33
CA LEU A 83 1.26 -22.40 1.67
C LEU A 83 0.53 -23.21 2.76
N LEU A 84 -0.80 -23.22 2.73
CA LEU A 84 -1.64 -23.91 3.69
C LEU A 84 -2.72 -24.73 2.97
N PRO A 85 -3.22 -25.83 3.54
CA PRO A 85 -4.42 -26.50 3.03
C PRO A 85 -5.63 -25.55 3.06
N ALA A 86 -6.49 -25.63 2.05
CA ALA A 86 -7.68 -24.78 1.96
C ALA A 86 -8.64 -24.94 3.16
N THR A 87 -8.64 -26.10 3.80
CA THR A 87 -9.39 -26.39 5.03
C THR A 87 -9.01 -25.47 6.20
N ALA A 88 -7.80 -24.89 6.20
CA ALA A 88 -7.39 -23.90 7.20
C ALA A 88 -8.11 -22.55 7.07
N PHE A 89 -8.92 -22.32 6.02
CA PHE A 89 -9.46 -21.00 5.68
C PHE A 89 -10.34 -20.45 6.79
N ALA A 90 -11.20 -21.29 7.36
CA ALA A 90 -12.08 -20.90 8.46
C ALA A 90 -11.30 -20.35 9.66
N ARG A 91 -10.09 -20.86 9.91
CA ARG A 91 -9.23 -20.46 11.03
C ARG A 91 -8.47 -19.17 10.76
N VAL A 92 -8.06 -18.91 9.52
CA VAL A 92 -7.32 -17.69 9.15
C VAL A 92 -8.22 -16.54 8.74
N ARG A 93 -9.46 -16.80 8.29
CA ARG A 93 -10.42 -15.79 7.82
C ARG A 93 -10.58 -14.60 8.79
N PRO A 94 -10.67 -14.78 10.12
CA PRO A 94 -10.77 -13.65 11.05
C PRO A 94 -9.53 -12.74 11.10
N LEU A 95 -8.38 -13.23 10.63
CA LEU A 95 -7.11 -12.50 10.60
C LEU A 95 -6.89 -11.72 9.30
N LEU A 96 -7.70 -11.98 8.27
CA LEU A 96 -7.58 -11.35 6.97
C LEU A 96 -8.06 -9.90 6.99
N GLY A 97 -7.56 -9.10 6.04
CA GLY A 97 -7.83 -7.67 5.97
C GLY A 97 -6.61 -6.84 6.36
N GLY A 98 -6.67 -5.55 6.06
CA GLY A 98 -5.52 -4.66 6.18
C GLY A 98 -4.32 -5.23 5.40
N TRP A 99 -3.28 -5.64 6.12
CA TRP A 99 -2.02 -6.11 5.55
C TRP A 99 -1.90 -7.63 5.42
N ARG A 100 -3.00 -8.37 5.59
CA ARG A 100 -3.06 -9.83 5.47
C ARG A 100 -4.08 -10.25 4.41
N VAL A 101 -3.72 -11.26 3.62
CA VAL A 101 -4.56 -11.76 2.51
C VAL A 101 -4.39 -13.27 2.35
N ALA A 102 -5.42 -13.94 1.85
CA ALA A 102 -5.36 -15.33 1.45
C ALA A 102 -5.86 -15.50 0.01
N PHE A 103 -5.10 -16.22 -0.79
CA PHE A 103 -5.40 -16.53 -2.19
C PHE A 103 -5.63 -18.01 -2.38
N ASP A 104 -6.42 -18.38 -3.39
CA ASP A 104 -6.30 -19.71 -3.98
C ASP A 104 -4.85 -19.92 -4.48
N ALA A 105 -4.23 -21.05 -4.13
CA ALA A 105 -2.81 -21.27 -4.41
C ALA A 105 -2.49 -21.28 -5.91
N ASN A 106 -3.37 -21.83 -6.75
CA ASN A 106 -3.16 -21.89 -8.19
C ASN A 106 -3.32 -20.50 -8.83
N ALA A 107 -4.13 -19.63 -8.24
CA ALA A 107 -4.27 -18.25 -8.70
C ALA A 107 -3.08 -17.36 -8.29
N ALA A 108 -2.33 -17.73 -7.25
CA ALA A 108 -1.25 -16.92 -6.68
C ALA A 108 0.10 -17.05 -7.43
N GLU A 109 0.20 -17.92 -8.42
CA GLU A 109 1.44 -18.16 -9.16
C GLU A 109 1.84 -16.96 -10.04
N GLY A 110 3.14 -16.66 -10.05
CA GLY A 110 3.73 -15.59 -10.88
C GLY A 110 3.36 -14.16 -10.43
N LEU A 111 2.86 -13.99 -9.20
CA LEU A 111 2.60 -12.67 -8.65
C LEU A 111 3.90 -11.92 -8.38
N ARG A 112 3.85 -10.60 -8.63
CA ARG A 112 4.93 -9.68 -8.33
C ARG A 112 4.47 -8.64 -7.33
N LEU A 113 5.28 -8.38 -6.30
CA LEU A 113 5.15 -7.28 -5.36
C LEU A 113 5.73 -6.03 -6.03
N ARG A 114 4.86 -5.08 -6.36
CA ARG A 114 5.28 -3.87 -7.07
C ARG A 114 4.51 -2.63 -6.65
N ASN A 115 5.02 -1.47 -7.05
CA ASN A 115 4.24 -0.23 -7.02
C ASN A 115 2.98 -0.36 -7.89
N HIS A 116 1.88 0.23 -7.43
CA HIS A 116 0.73 0.40 -8.32
C HIS A 116 1.12 1.33 -9.49
N ARG A 117 0.59 1.04 -10.68
CA ARG A 117 0.88 1.77 -11.92
C ARG A 117 -0.40 2.45 -12.43
N PRO A 118 -0.30 3.60 -13.11
CA PRO A 118 -1.43 4.19 -13.79
C PRO A 118 -2.09 3.18 -14.74
N GLY A 119 -3.41 3.07 -14.68
CA GLY A 119 -4.18 2.12 -15.48
C GLY A 119 -4.34 0.72 -14.87
N ASP A 120 -3.72 0.42 -13.72
CA ASP A 120 -4.01 -0.82 -12.98
C ASP A 120 -5.50 -0.94 -12.66
N ARG A 121 -6.03 -2.16 -12.83
CA ARG A 121 -7.43 -2.49 -12.58
C ARG A 121 -7.56 -3.73 -11.73
N VAL A 122 -8.62 -3.77 -10.93
CA VAL A 122 -8.99 -4.91 -10.11
C VAL A 122 -10.50 -5.06 -10.12
N GLN A 123 -10.99 -6.31 -10.11
CA GLN A 123 -12.37 -6.61 -9.76
C GLN A 123 -12.42 -6.87 -8.25
N PRO A 124 -12.98 -5.95 -7.43
CA PRO A 124 -13.05 -6.16 -5.99
C PRO A 124 -13.83 -7.42 -5.62
N LEU A 125 -13.42 -8.07 -4.52
CA LEU A 125 -14.07 -9.26 -3.98
C LEU A 125 -15.59 -9.08 -3.87
N GLY A 126 -16.36 -10.00 -4.46
CA GLY A 126 -17.83 -10.00 -4.42
C GLY A 126 -18.51 -8.93 -5.28
N MET A 127 -17.77 -8.08 -5.99
CA MET A 127 -18.33 -7.08 -6.90
C MET A 127 -18.33 -7.56 -8.35
N THR A 128 -19.32 -7.10 -9.11
CA THR A 128 -19.30 -7.21 -10.58
C THR A 128 -18.52 -6.03 -11.17
N GLY A 129 -17.75 -6.29 -12.24
CA GLY A 129 -16.99 -5.26 -12.95
C GLY A 129 -15.65 -4.88 -12.32
N HIS A 130 -14.86 -4.08 -13.05
CA HIS A 130 -13.51 -3.69 -12.66
C HIS A 130 -13.43 -2.22 -12.26
N LYS A 131 -12.76 -1.92 -11.16
CA LYS A 131 -12.38 -0.56 -10.73
C LYS A 131 -10.91 -0.28 -11.05
N LYS A 132 -10.57 0.99 -11.32
CA LYS A 132 -9.15 1.40 -11.34
C LYS A 132 -8.61 1.39 -9.92
N VAL A 133 -7.34 1.04 -9.75
CA VAL A 133 -6.68 1.14 -8.44
C VAL A 133 -6.72 2.59 -7.93
N SER A 134 -6.50 3.58 -8.81
CA SER A 134 -6.61 5.01 -8.45
C SER A 134 -7.95 5.38 -7.81
N ASP A 135 -9.04 4.82 -8.32
CA ASP A 135 -10.39 5.10 -7.83
C ASP A 135 -10.61 4.43 -6.48
N LEU A 136 -10.09 3.21 -6.29
CA LEU A 136 -10.08 2.54 -4.98
C LEU A 136 -9.28 3.32 -3.93
N LEU A 137 -8.15 3.95 -4.31
CA LEU A 137 -7.38 4.80 -3.39
C LEU A 137 -8.18 6.06 -2.98
N VAL A 138 -8.99 6.59 -3.89
CA VAL A 138 -9.90 7.71 -3.60
C VAL A 138 -11.02 7.26 -2.67
N ASP A 139 -11.69 6.15 -2.99
CA ASP A 139 -12.79 5.56 -2.21
C ASP A 139 -12.33 5.24 -0.78
N ALA A 140 -11.11 4.71 -0.62
CA ALA A 140 -10.48 4.43 0.67
C ALA A 140 -9.99 5.69 1.41
N LYS A 141 -10.27 6.90 0.88
CA LYS A 141 -9.82 8.20 1.39
C LYS A 141 -8.30 8.25 1.62
N ARG A 142 -7.52 7.55 0.78
CA ARG A 142 -6.06 7.55 0.90
C ARG A 142 -5.51 8.91 0.47
N PRO A 143 -4.73 9.61 1.33
CA PRO A 143 -4.12 10.88 0.98
C PRO A 143 -3.25 10.77 -0.28
N ARG A 144 -3.26 11.80 -1.14
CA ARG A 144 -2.48 11.80 -2.39
C ARG A 144 -0.99 11.63 -2.12
N ILE A 145 -0.50 12.20 -1.01
CA ILE A 145 0.87 12.06 -0.52
C ILE A 145 1.26 10.61 -0.19
N ASP A 146 0.29 9.73 0.08
CA ASP A 146 0.52 8.31 0.39
C ASP A 146 0.25 7.36 -0.79
N ARG A 147 -0.45 7.82 -1.83
CA ARG A 147 -0.87 6.94 -2.92
C ARG A 147 0.31 6.33 -3.65
N GLY A 148 1.39 7.10 -3.86
CA GLY A 148 2.63 6.61 -4.48
C GLY A 148 3.26 5.43 -3.74
N GLU A 149 2.94 5.27 -2.46
CA GLU A 149 3.46 4.17 -1.66
C GLU A 149 2.64 2.89 -1.75
N VAL A 150 1.45 2.94 -2.34
CA VAL A 150 0.59 1.78 -2.39
C VAL A 150 1.24 0.73 -3.30
N VAL A 151 1.49 -0.42 -2.70
CA VAL A 151 1.99 -1.61 -3.37
C VAL A 151 0.83 -2.54 -3.71
N VAL A 152 1.01 -3.30 -4.78
CA VAL A 152 0.08 -4.30 -5.25
C VAL A 152 0.80 -5.63 -5.42
N LEU A 153 0.05 -6.72 -5.28
CA LEU A 153 0.42 -8.00 -5.89
C LEU A 153 -0.28 -8.09 -7.24
N ALA A 154 0.49 -8.29 -8.30
CA ALA A 154 -0.04 -8.28 -9.65
C ALA A 154 0.74 -9.20 -10.58
N ARG A 155 0.05 -9.65 -11.64
CA ARG A 155 0.63 -10.31 -12.81
C ARG A 155 0.40 -9.40 -14.02
N GLY A 156 1.45 -8.70 -14.46
CA GLY A 156 1.31 -7.65 -15.46
C GLY A 156 0.37 -6.53 -14.99
N ARG A 157 -0.73 -6.31 -15.72
CA ARG A 157 -1.80 -5.34 -15.38
C ARG A 157 -2.95 -5.94 -14.56
N GLU A 158 -2.97 -7.25 -14.38
CA GLU A 158 -3.96 -7.93 -13.56
C GLU A 158 -3.55 -7.83 -12.09
N VAL A 159 -4.29 -7.05 -11.30
CA VAL A 159 -4.01 -6.87 -9.88
C VAL A 159 -4.77 -7.91 -9.06
N ALA A 160 -4.04 -8.68 -8.26
CA ALA A 160 -4.57 -9.69 -7.35
C ALA A 160 -4.93 -9.10 -5.98
N TRP A 161 -4.12 -8.15 -5.49
CA TRP A 161 -4.35 -7.51 -4.20
C TRP A 161 -3.78 -6.10 -4.20
N VAL A 162 -4.62 -5.14 -3.84
CA VAL A 162 -4.19 -3.79 -3.46
C VAL A 162 -3.96 -3.81 -1.95
N ALA A 163 -2.71 -3.77 -1.53
CA ALA A 163 -2.33 -3.96 -0.13
C ALA A 163 -3.02 -2.94 0.79
N GLY A 164 -3.62 -3.41 1.88
CA GLY A 164 -4.38 -2.55 2.79
C GLY A 164 -5.80 -2.23 2.34
N ILE A 165 -6.23 -2.61 1.13
CA ILE A 165 -7.46 -2.11 0.53
C ILE A 165 -8.36 -3.23 0.01
N CYS A 166 -7.90 -4.05 -0.93
CA CYS A 166 -8.81 -4.94 -1.64
C CYS A 166 -8.13 -6.17 -2.25
N LEU A 167 -8.72 -7.35 -2.00
CA LEU A 167 -8.46 -8.59 -2.73
C LEU A 167 -9.29 -8.61 -4.03
N ALA A 168 -8.70 -9.11 -5.11
CA ALA A 168 -9.37 -9.35 -6.37
C ALA A 168 -10.25 -10.60 -6.32
N ASP A 169 -11.46 -10.55 -6.88
CA ASP A 169 -12.41 -11.67 -6.84
C ASP A 169 -11.86 -12.94 -7.53
N GLY A 170 -11.10 -12.78 -8.61
CA GLY A 170 -10.49 -13.88 -9.35
C GLY A 170 -9.52 -14.73 -8.53
N PHE A 171 -8.92 -14.16 -7.49
CA PHE A 171 -7.85 -14.78 -6.71
C PHE A 171 -8.32 -15.35 -5.36
N LYS A 172 -9.62 -15.23 -5.05
CA LYS A 172 -10.17 -15.70 -3.77
C LYS A 172 -10.06 -17.22 -3.61
N VAL A 173 -9.90 -17.66 -2.37
CA VAL A 173 -10.09 -19.06 -1.97
C VAL A 173 -11.54 -19.46 -2.26
N ARG A 174 -11.74 -20.61 -2.90
CA ARG A 174 -13.05 -21.17 -3.28
C ARG A 174 -13.28 -22.48 -2.54
N SER A 175 -14.53 -22.96 -2.57
CA SER A 175 -14.89 -24.27 -2.01
C SER A 175 -14.10 -25.43 -2.62
N ARG A 176 -13.71 -25.31 -3.90
CA ARG A 176 -12.91 -26.30 -4.63
C ARG A 176 -11.40 -26.13 -4.49
N SER A 177 -10.92 -25.09 -3.79
CA SER A 177 -9.49 -24.88 -3.61
C SER A 177 -8.94 -26.01 -2.74
N GLU A 178 -7.81 -26.59 -3.12
CA GLU A 178 -7.13 -27.60 -2.30
C GLU A 178 -6.13 -26.96 -1.35
N HIS A 179 -5.44 -25.92 -1.84
CA HIS A 179 -4.45 -25.15 -1.10
C HIS A 179 -4.73 -23.65 -1.22
N MET A 180 -4.24 -22.90 -0.25
CA MET A 180 -4.24 -21.45 -0.25
C MET A 180 -2.84 -20.93 0.02
N VAL A 181 -2.59 -19.69 -0.40
CA VAL A 181 -1.42 -18.93 0.05
C VAL A 181 -1.89 -17.84 0.98
N TYR A 182 -1.49 -17.94 2.25
CA TYR A 182 -1.65 -16.87 3.23
C TYR A 182 -0.44 -15.95 3.14
N MET A 183 -0.67 -14.64 3.09
CA MET A 183 0.39 -13.64 3.04
C MET A 183 0.17 -12.53 4.07
N GLU A 184 1.27 -12.02 4.59
CA GLU A 184 1.34 -10.88 5.50
C GLU A 184 2.40 -9.89 5.02
N LEU A 185 1.99 -8.64 4.83
CA LEU A 185 2.86 -7.53 4.49
C LEU A 185 3.18 -6.75 5.76
N SER A 186 4.44 -6.60 6.10
CA SER A 186 4.90 -5.79 7.23
C SER A 186 5.90 -4.74 6.76
N ARG A 187 6.06 -3.69 7.57
CA ARG A 187 7.16 -2.75 7.42
C ARG A 187 8.27 -3.08 8.40
N VAL A 188 9.50 -2.88 7.96
CA VAL A 188 10.69 -2.86 8.81
C VAL A 188 11.07 -1.41 8.95
N PHE A 189 11.10 -0.95 10.20
CA PHE A 189 11.81 0.27 10.52
C PHE A 189 13.26 -0.14 10.69
N CYS A 190 14.13 0.33 9.80
CA CYS A 190 15.56 0.25 10.08
C CYS A 190 15.84 1.34 11.13
N ASP A 191 16.45 0.93 12.25
CA ASP A 191 17.03 1.83 13.25
C ASP A 191 18.20 2.63 12.67
#